data_AF-R7HVG8-F1
#
_entry.id   AF-R7HVG8-F1
#
_cell.length_a   1.000
_cell.length_b   1.000
_cell.length_c   1.000
_cell.angle_alpha   90.00
_cell.angle_beta   90.00
_cell.angle_gamma   90.00
#
_symmetry.space_group_name_H-M   'P 1'
#
loop_
_entity.id
_entity.type
_entity.pdbx_description
1 polymer ?
#
loop_
_entity_poly.entity_id
_entity_poly.type
_entity_poly.pdbx_seq_one_letter_code
_entity_poly.pdbx_strand_id
1 'polypeptide(L)'
;MLGGNAEFLAKDMLDNKGITPESPNYEEEKEAALKEARAITEAEHAKVVEVGGLHVIGTERHESRRIDNQLRGRAARQGDPGSTRFFLSLEDNLMRIFGGDKITALMNMLNVEEDLAIENTLITKQIQSAQKKVETYHFDIRKSVLEYDDVMNIQREKFYAQRRKVLAGKNLSEDIYYMIEKEIDRLLRSYIAPDLHPEEYVYEDLQTMIKELHSIIPQLSSVQVSDVQNLRFEPIYDKLKTLAIDAYRQHEEEVINFYNQVISQYDPSAEPQVAFSDNNVIRNLEKDILLRVVDNKWIDHLHNIDMLREGIGLRAYGQKDPLIEYKREAYDLFNKMMYEIQGDTVKHLFRTKFGIQVIAPSDDDIA
;
A
#
# COMPACT_ATOMS: atom_id res chain seq x y z
N MET A 1 11.95 -12.73 -38.95
CA MET A 1 10.86 -13.74 -38.90
C MET A 1 9.87 -13.42 -40.01
N LEU A 2 10.33 -13.60 -41.24
CA LEU A 2 9.50 -13.58 -42.44
C LEU A 2 9.20 -15.04 -42.78
N GLY A 3 8.00 -15.34 -43.31
CA GLY A 3 7.55 -16.73 -43.57
C GLY A 3 6.85 -17.44 -42.40
N GLY A 4 6.48 -16.71 -41.34
CA GLY A 4 5.79 -17.25 -40.16
C GLY A 4 6.71 -17.62 -39.00
N ASN A 5 6.13 -17.91 -37.82
CA ASN A 5 6.89 -18.41 -36.67
C ASN A 5 6.80 -19.94 -36.65
N ALA A 6 7.92 -20.61 -36.95
CA ALA A 6 7.99 -22.07 -37.03
C ALA A 6 7.59 -22.77 -35.73
N GLU A 7 7.82 -22.17 -34.56
CA GLU A 7 7.42 -22.77 -33.27
C GLU A 7 5.91 -22.74 -33.07
N PHE A 8 5.25 -21.64 -33.45
CA PHE A 8 3.79 -21.55 -33.40
C PHE A 8 3.14 -22.45 -34.45
N LEU A 9 3.69 -22.51 -35.66
CA LEU A 9 3.19 -23.39 -36.72
C LEU A 9 3.31 -24.87 -36.32
N ALA A 10 4.44 -25.26 -35.73
CA ALA A 10 4.64 -26.62 -35.21
C ALA A 10 3.66 -26.92 -34.06
N LYS A 11 3.40 -25.95 -33.18
CA LYS A 11 2.40 -26.09 -32.12
C LYS A 11 1.00 -26.29 -32.69
N ASP A 12 0.57 -25.46 -33.65
CA ASP A 12 -0.74 -25.58 -34.29
C ASP A 12 -0.87 -26.94 -35.01
N MET A 13 0.20 -27.47 -35.61
CA MET A 13 0.22 -28.81 -36.21
C MET A 13 0.03 -29.93 -35.17
N LEU A 14 0.64 -29.80 -33.99
CA LEU A 14 0.47 -30.76 -32.89
C LEU A 14 -0.93 -30.68 -32.29
N ASP A 15 -1.44 -29.46 -32.09
CA ASP A 15 -2.80 -29.21 -31.57
C ASP A 15 -3.86 -29.79 -32.54
N ASN A 16 -3.68 -29.63 -33.86
CA ASN A 16 -4.55 -30.22 -34.88
C ASN A 16 -4.50 -31.75 -34.92
N LYS A 17 -3.37 -32.36 -34.52
CA LYS A 17 -3.23 -33.82 -34.35
C LYS A 17 -3.74 -34.31 -32.98
N GLY A 18 -4.17 -33.40 -32.10
CA GLY A 18 -4.61 -33.72 -30.74
C GLY A 18 -3.48 -34.17 -29.81
N ILE A 19 -2.22 -33.85 -30.14
CA ILE A 19 -1.04 -34.28 -29.39
C ILE A 19 -0.72 -33.23 -28.34
N THR A 20 -0.89 -33.59 -27.07
CA THR A 20 -0.59 -32.73 -25.92
C THR A 20 0.78 -33.03 -25.32
N PRO A 21 1.34 -32.13 -24.48
CA PRO A 21 2.60 -32.37 -23.77
C PRO A 21 2.64 -33.63 -22.89
N GLU A 22 1.48 -34.24 -22.63
CA GLU A 22 1.31 -35.47 -21.83
C GLU A 22 1.32 -36.74 -22.69
N SER A 23 1.40 -36.60 -24.02
CA SER A 23 1.39 -37.73 -24.95
C SER A 23 2.73 -38.48 -24.93
N PRO A 24 2.74 -39.84 -24.98
CA PRO A 24 3.96 -40.64 -24.86
C PRO A 24 5.06 -40.32 -25.90
N ASN A 25 4.65 -39.89 -27.10
CA ASN A 25 5.55 -39.59 -28.23
C ASN A 25 5.67 -38.08 -28.51
N TYR A 26 5.36 -37.23 -27.52
CA TYR A 26 5.28 -35.78 -27.72
C TYR A 26 6.59 -35.17 -28.25
N GLU A 27 7.75 -35.52 -27.69
CA GLU A 27 9.02 -34.92 -28.12
C GLU A 27 9.44 -35.34 -29.54
N GLU A 28 9.17 -36.58 -29.95
CA GLU A 28 9.46 -37.05 -31.32
C GLU A 28 8.54 -36.38 -32.35
N GLU A 29 7.23 -36.32 -32.07
CA GLU A 29 6.25 -35.65 -32.94
C GLU A 29 6.47 -34.14 -33.01
N LYS A 30 6.90 -33.53 -31.90
CA LYS A 30 7.27 -32.12 -31.85
C LYS A 30 8.51 -31.82 -32.68
N GLU A 31 9.54 -32.65 -32.62
CA GLU A 31 10.73 -32.48 -33.46
C GLU A 31 10.39 -32.64 -34.95
N ALA A 32 9.54 -33.63 -35.28
CA ALA A 32 9.04 -33.83 -36.64
C ALA A 32 8.22 -32.63 -37.14
N ALA A 33 7.26 -32.15 -36.35
CA ALA A 33 6.43 -30.99 -36.67
C ALA A 33 7.27 -29.71 -36.81
N LEU A 34 8.29 -29.54 -35.97
CA LEU A 34 9.19 -28.39 -36.03
C LEU A 34 10.07 -28.43 -37.28
N LYS A 35 10.54 -29.60 -37.71
CA LYS A 35 11.29 -29.76 -38.95
C LYS A 35 10.43 -29.46 -40.19
N GLU A 36 9.20 -29.95 -40.20
CA GLU A 36 8.22 -29.65 -41.26
C GLU A 36 7.90 -28.14 -41.30
N ALA A 37 7.60 -27.55 -40.14
CA ALA A 37 7.34 -26.13 -40.00
C ALA A 37 8.53 -25.27 -40.46
N ARG A 38 9.78 -25.65 -40.11
CA ARG A 38 10.99 -24.97 -40.60
C ARG A 38 11.09 -25.01 -42.12
N ALA A 39 10.87 -26.16 -42.75
CA ALA A 39 10.94 -26.27 -44.21
C ALA A 39 9.91 -25.36 -44.91
N ILE A 40 8.69 -25.30 -44.39
CA ILE A 40 7.63 -24.41 -44.91
C ILE A 40 8.04 -22.94 -44.71
N THR A 41 8.38 -22.57 -43.48
CA THR A 41 8.71 -21.18 -43.14
C THR A 41 9.96 -20.68 -43.87
N GLU A 42 10.95 -21.52 -44.13
CA GLU A 42 12.18 -21.16 -44.86
C GLU A 42 11.91 -20.94 -46.36
N ALA A 43 11.04 -21.77 -46.97
CA ALA A 43 10.61 -21.58 -48.34
C ALA A 43 9.76 -20.30 -48.51
N GLU A 44 8.87 -20.01 -47.57
CA GLU A 44 8.10 -18.76 -47.55
C GLU A 44 8.97 -17.55 -47.23
N HIS A 45 9.94 -17.70 -46.33
CA HIS A 45 10.91 -16.67 -45.98
C HIS A 45 11.61 -16.14 -47.23
N ALA A 46 12.15 -17.03 -48.07
CA ALA A 46 12.83 -16.65 -49.30
C ALA A 46 11.93 -15.81 -50.23
N LYS A 47 10.66 -16.21 -50.40
CA LYS A 47 9.68 -15.46 -51.20
C LYS A 47 9.38 -14.08 -50.62
N VAL A 48 9.22 -13.99 -49.30
CA VAL A 48 8.90 -12.73 -48.61
C VAL A 48 10.09 -11.77 -48.64
N VAL A 49 11.32 -12.29 -48.53
CA VAL A 49 12.56 -11.51 -48.68
C VAL A 49 12.66 -10.93 -50.09
N GLU A 50 12.33 -11.71 -51.12
CA GLU A 50 12.37 -11.26 -52.53
C GLU A 50 11.43 -10.08 -52.81
N VAL A 51 10.23 -10.07 -52.20
CA VAL A 51 9.26 -8.97 -52.35
C VAL A 51 9.55 -7.76 -51.44
N GLY A 52 10.67 -7.75 -50.70
CA GLY A 52 11.12 -6.62 -49.89
C GLY A 52 10.76 -6.69 -48.40
N GLY A 53 10.28 -7.84 -47.93
CA GLY A 53 10.05 -8.12 -46.52
C GLY A 53 8.79 -7.49 -45.92
N LEU A 54 8.74 -7.42 -44.59
CA LEU A 54 7.58 -6.88 -43.88
C LEU A 54 7.48 -5.36 -44.07
N HIS A 55 6.33 -4.91 -44.60
CA HIS A 55 5.97 -3.49 -44.64
C HIS A 55 5.07 -3.14 -43.46
N VAL A 56 5.52 -2.21 -42.62
CA VAL A 56 4.75 -1.72 -41.47
C VAL A 56 4.13 -0.37 -41.78
N ILE A 57 2.82 -0.30 -41.72
CA ILE A 57 2.04 0.93 -41.92
C ILE A 57 1.53 1.40 -40.56
N GLY A 58 1.98 2.57 -40.12
CA GLY A 58 1.40 3.28 -38.99
C GLY A 58 0.30 4.21 -39.48
N THR A 59 -0.89 4.10 -38.90
CA THR A 59 -2.06 4.91 -39.27
C THR A 59 -2.20 6.21 -38.49
N GLU A 60 -1.47 6.32 -37.37
CA GLU A 60 -1.38 7.51 -36.53
C GLU A 60 -0.05 7.51 -35.74
N ARG A 61 0.21 8.58 -34.97
CA ARG A 61 1.28 8.61 -33.98
C ARG A 61 0.76 8.24 -32.61
N HIS A 62 1.50 7.40 -31.91
CA HIS A 62 1.23 7.14 -30.49
C HIS A 62 1.70 8.32 -29.64
N GLU A 63 1.23 8.34 -28.39
CA GLU A 63 1.60 9.31 -27.34
C GLU A 63 3.10 9.33 -27.03
N SER A 64 3.84 8.27 -27.38
CA SER A 64 5.29 8.19 -27.22
C SER A 64 6.00 7.66 -28.45
N ARG A 65 7.14 8.28 -28.78
CA ARG A 65 8.03 7.86 -29.85
C ARG A 65 8.56 6.45 -29.65
N ARG A 66 8.68 5.99 -28.40
CA ARG A 66 9.10 4.64 -28.07
C ARG A 66 8.14 3.60 -28.66
N ILE A 67 6.83 3.83 -28.57
CA ILE A 67 5.80 2.90 -29.07
C ILE A 67 5.79 2.89 -30.60
N ASP A 68 5.93 4.06 -31.23
CA ASP A 68 6.11 4.13 -32.69
C ASP A 68 7.35 3.35 -33.16
N ASN A 69 8.47 3.47 -32.43
CA ASN A 69 9.70 2.74 -32.75
C ASN A 69 9.54 1.23 -32.51
N GLN A 70 8.74 0.81 -31.53
CA GLN A 70 8.39 -0.60 -31.35
C GLN A 70 7.60 -1.14 -32.53
N LEU A 71 6.68 -0.34 -33.08
CA LEU A 71 5.96 -0.69 -34.31
C LEU A 71 6.92 -0.77 -35.51
N ARG A 72 7.80 0.22 -35.68
CA ARG A 72 8.85 0.17 -36.73
C ARG A 72 9.74 -1.06 -36.62
N GLY A 73 10.19 -1.38 -35.40
CA GLY A 73 11.04 -2.54 -35.10
C GLY A 73 10.35 -3.91 -35.26
N ARG A 74 9.09 -3.94 -35.69
CA ARG A 74 8.45 -5.17 -36.18
C ARG A 74 9.01 -5.58 -37.55
N ALA A 75 9.36 -4.61 -38.40
CA ALA A 75 10.03 -4.84 -39.68
C ALA A 75 11.55 -5.03 -39.50
N ALA A 76 12.20 -5.58 -40.53
CA ALA A 76 13.65 -5.69 -40.65
C ALA A 76 14.37 -6.36 -39.44
N ARG A 77 13.75 -7.40 -38.88
CA ARG A 77 14.33 -8.17 -37.77
C ARG A 77 15.49 -9.04 -38.28
N GLN A 78 16.55 -9.20 -37.47
CA GLN A 78 17.70 -10.05 -37.81
C GLN A 78 18.40 -9.72 -39.14
N GLY A 79 18.27 -8.46 -39.61
CA GLY A 79 18.86 -8.03 -40.88
C GLY A 79 18.00 -8.33 -42.12
N ASP A 80 16.80 -8.89 -41.94
CA ASP A 80 15.81 -9.06 -43.00
C ASP A 80 15.50 -7.72 -43.70
N PRO A 81 15.18 -7.68 -45.01
CA PRO A 81 14.63 -6.49 -45.62
C PRO A 81 13.28 -6.14 -44.99
N GLY A 82 12.95 -4.85 -44.98
CA GLY A 82 11.69 -4.38 -44.47
C GLY A 82 11.57 -2.88 -44.61
N SER A 83 10.34 -2.38 -44.57
CA SER A 83 10.07 -0.95 -44.72
C SER A 83 8.98 -0.51 -43.76
N THR A 84 9.02 0.76 -43.38
CA THR A 84 8.06 1.32 -42.43
C THR A 84 7.62 2.70 -42.92
N ARG A 85 6.33 2.98 -42.88
CA ARG A 85 5.77 4.29 -43.24
C ARG A 85 4.63 4.64 -42.30
N PHE A 86 4.59 5.89 -41.86
CA PHE A 86 3.51 6.42 -41.03
C PHE A 86 2.73 7.42 -41.86
N PHE A 87 1.42 7.23 -41.93
CA PHE A 87 0.46 8.17 -42.47
C PHE A 87 -0.22 8.85 -41.29
N LEU A 88 -0.36 10.17 -41.37
CA LEU A 88 -0.87 10.99 -40.27
C LEU A 88 -1.90 11.95 -40.85
N SER A 89 -2.99 12.15 -40.12
CA SER A 89 -3.92 13.23 -40.36
C SER A 89 -3.69 14.34 -39.35
N LEU A 90 -3.96 15.58 -39.77
CA LEU A 90 -3.97 16.71 -38.84
C LEU A 90 -5.22 16.70 -37.93
N GLU A 91 -6.19 15.82 -38.21
CA GLU A 91 -7.35 15.55 -37.36
C GLU A 91 -7.11 14.44 -36.31
N ASP A 92 -5.94 13.79 -36.34
CA ASP A 92 -5.61 12.70 -35.41
C ASP A 92 -5.65 13.16 -33.95
N ASN A 93 -5.90 12.22 -33.03
CA ASN A 93 -6.02 12.51 -31.60
C ASN A 93 -4.83 13.28 -31.03
N LEU A 94 -3.61 12.92 -31.42
CA LEU A 94 -2.39 13.61 -30.99
C LEU A 94 -2.41 15.10 -31.41
N MET A 95 -2.87 15.38 -32.63
CA MET A 95 -2.96 16.73 -33.17
C MET A 95 -4.11 17.52 -32.56
N ARG A 96 -5.26 16.87 -32.34
CA ARG A 96 -6.41 17.48 -31.70
C ARG A 96 -6.12 17.92 -30.26
N ILE A 97 -5.44 17.08 -29.49
CA ILE A 97 -5.20 17.34 -28.06
C ILE A 97 -3.97 18.25 -27.87
N PHE A 98 -2.92 18.11 -28.70
CA PHE A 98 -1.62 18.76 -28.46
C PHE A 98 -1.08 19.62 -29.62
N GLY A 99 -1.69 19.53 -30.80
CA GLY A 99 -1.33 20.32 -31.98
C GLY A 99 -1.79 21.78 -31.91
N GLY A 100 -2.90 22.04 -31.22
CA GLY A 100 -3.41 23.39 -30.93
C GLY A 100 -3.75 24.23 -32.17
N ASP A 101 -4.04 25.51 -31.94
CA ASP A 101 -4.50 26.45 -32.99
C ASP A 101 -3.49 26.68 -34.12
N LYS A 102 -2.21 26.41 -33.86
CA LYS A 102 -1.12 26.67 -34.81
C LYS A 102 -1.13 25.70 -35.99
N ILE A 103 -1.55 24.45 -35.78
CA ILE A 103 -1.66 23.48 -36.87
C ILE A 103 -2.89 23.80 -37.74
N THR A 104 -4.00 24.18 -37.12
CA THR A 104 -5.22 24.62 -37.81
C THR A 104 -4.99 25.92 -38.60
N ALA A 105 -4.23 26.87 -38.06
CA ALA A 105 -3.85 28.09 -38.77
C ALA A 105 -2.95 27.81 -39.98
N LEU A 106 -2.05 26.84 -39.85
CA LEU A 106 -1.14 26.43 -40.92
C LEU A 106 -1.88 25.71 -42.07
N MET A 107 -2.90 24.90 -41.76
CA MET A 107 -3.85 24.30 -42.72
C MET A 107 -4.53 25.39 -43.57
N ASN A 108 -5.15 26.36 -42.89
CA ASN A 108 -5.87 27.46 -43.54
C ASN A 108 -4.96 28.33 -44.41
N MET A 109 -3.69 28.49 -44.01
CA MET A 109 -2.71 29.29 -44.76
C MET A 109 -2.16 28.58 -45.99
N LEU A 110 -1.98 27.25 -45.93
CA LEU A 110 -1.36 26.48 -47.01
C LEU A 110 -2.34 26.16 -48.15
N ASN A 111 -3.66 26.34 -47.95
CA ASN A 111 -4.72 26.09 -48.94
C ASN A 111 -4.48 24.78 -49.73
N VAL A 112 -4.09 23.72 -49.00
CA VAL A 112 -3.72 22.43 -49.58
C VAL A 112 -5.00 21.70 -49.98
N GLU A 113 -5.04 21.14 -51.19
CA GLU A 113 -6.13 20.25 -51.60
C GLU A 113 -6.15 19.03 -50.68
N GLU A 114 -7.35 18.55 -50.30
CA GLU A 114 -7.55 17.52 -49.27
C GLU A 114 -6.78 16.21 -49.56
N ASP A 115 -6.50 15.91 -50.83
CA ASP A 115 -5.86 14.66 -51.26
C ASP A 115 -4.33 14.76 -51.48
N LEU A 116 -3.72 15.92 -51.26
CA LEU A 116 -2.27 16.11 -51.47
C LEU A 116 -1.47 15.79 -50.21
N ALA A 117 -0.54 14.83 -50.35
CA ALA A 117 0.40 14.50 -49.27
C ALA A 117 1.31 15.69 -48.94
N ILE A 118 1.25 16.15 -47.68
CA ILE A 118 2.03 17.28 -47.22
C ILE A 118 3.42 16.81 -46.77
N GLU A 119 4.42 17.00 -47.62
CA GLU A 119 5.83 16.76 -47.27
C GLU A 119 6.52 18.07 -46.86
N ASN A 120 6.33 18.46 -45.59
CA ASN A 120 7.01 19.64 -45.03
C ASN A 120 7.79 19.31 -43.75
N THR A 121 9.07 19.68 -43.74
CA THR A 121 9.97 19.49 -42.59
C THR A 121 9.53 20.30 -41.36
N LEU A 122 8.85 21.44 -41.54
CA LEU A 122 8.30 22.26 -40.46
C LEU A 122 7.15 21.55 -39.76
N ILE A 123 6.22 20.96 -40.52
CA ILE A 123 5.10 20.19 -39.97
C ILE A 123 5.64 19.00 -39.20
N THR A 124 6.57 18.25 -39.79
CA THR A 124 7.23 17.11 -39.12
C THR A 124 7.85 17.48 -37.77
N LYS A 125 8.51 18.65 -37.66
CA LYS A 125 9.06 19.15 -36.39
C LYS A 125 7.97 19.49 -35.36
N GLN A 126 6.84 20.04 -35.80
CA GLN A 126 5.69 20.31 -34.93
C GLN A 126 5.06 19.01 -34.41
N ILE A 127 4.89 17.99 -35.26
CA ILE A 127 4.42 16.66 -34.84
C ILE A 127 5.32 16.09 -33.73
N GLN A 128 6.65 16.18 -33.92
CA GLN A 128 7.61 15.70 -32.93
C GLN A 128 7.54 16.48 -31.61
N SER A 129 7.31 17.80 -31.68
CA SER A 129 7.17 18.65 -30.50
C SER A 129 5.87 18.37 -29.74
N ALA A 130 4.76 18.12 -30.45
CA ALA A 130 3.51 17.67 -29.86
C ALA A 130 3.71 16.34 -29.12
N GLN A 131 4.31 15.33 -29.78
CA GLN A 131 4.61 14.03 -29.16
C GLN A 131 5.50 14.18 -27.91
N LYS A 132 6.55 15.02 -27.96
CA LYS A 132 7.40 15.29 -26.79
C LYS A 132 6.62 15.92 -25.63
N LYS A 133 5.68 16.82 -25.92
CA LYS A 133 4.81 17.44 -24.91
C LYS A 133 3.93 16.40 -24.22
N VAL A 134 3.38 15.43 -24.97
CA VAL A 134 2.60 14.32 -24.42
C VAL A 134 3.45 13.42 -23.53
N GLU A 135 4.66 13.08 -23.98
CA GLU A 135 5.60 12.30 -23.18
C GLU A 135 5.94 12.98 -21.86
N THR A 136 6.21 14.29 -21.88
CA THR A 136 6.44 15.10 -20.68
C THR A 136 5.21 15.12 -19.79
N TYR A 137 4.01 15.30 -20.34
CA TYR A 137 2.77 15.28 -19.57
C TYR A 137 2.56 13.94 -18.83
N HIS A 138 2.72 12.80 -19.51
CA HIS A 138 2.62 11.49 -18.84
C HIS A 138 3.79 11.21 -17.90
N PHE A 139 4.97 11.79 -18.16
CA PHE A 139 6.09 11.72 -17.22
C PHE A 139 5.75 12.47 -15.93
N ASP A 140 5.22 13.69 -16.02
CA ASP A 140 4.85 14.52 -14.87
C ASP A 140 3.73 13.88 -14.05
N ILE A 141 2.71 13.29 -14.69
CA ILE A 141 1.67 12.52 -14.00
C ILE A 141 2.28 11.37 -13.21
N ARG A 142 3.13 10.55 -13.86
CA ARG A 142 3.75 9.39 -13.20
C ARG A 142 4.67 9.80 -12.07
N LYS A 143 5.44 10.88 -12.27
CA LYS A 143 6.29 11.46 -11.26
C LYS A 143 5.46 11.89 -10.05
N SER A 144 4.37 12.62 -10.27
CA SER A 144 3.48 13.04 -9.20
C SER A 144 2.87 11.85 -8.46
N VAL A 145 2.34 10.85 -9.17
CA VAL A 145 1.81 9.62 -8.56
C VAL A 145 2.86 8.93 -7.69
N LEU A 146 4.11 8.83 -8.16
CA LEU A 146 5.21 8.25 -7.39
C LEU A 146 5.53 9.09 -6.15
N GLU A 147 5.61 10.41 -6.26
CA GLU A 147 5.94 11.31 -5.14
C GLU A 147 4.93 11.23 -3.99
N TYR A 148 3.63 11.06 -4.30
CA TYR A 148 2.59 10.85 -3.29
C TYR A 148 2.64 9.43 -2.70
N ASP A 149 2.90 8.41 -3.53
CA ASP A 149 3.01 7.02 -3.07
C ASP A 149 4.24 6.79 -2.20
N ASP A 150 5.38 7.44 -2.48
CA ASP A 150 6.61 7.33 -1.69
C ASP A 150 6.39 7.64 -0.21
N VAL A 151 5.57 8.66 0.09
CA VAL A 151 5.18 9.01 1.47
C VAL A 151 4.45 7.86 2.14
N MET A 152 3.46 7.29 1.45
CA MET A 152 2.70 6.16 1.96
C MET A 152 3.51 4.88 2.03
N ASN A 153 4.46 4.69 1.13
CA ASN A 153 5.32 3.53 1.12
C ASN A 153 6.21 3.48 2.38
N ILE A 154 6.78 4.62 2.80
CA ILE A 154 7.53 4.73 4.05
C ILE A 154 6.66 4.34 5.25
N GLN A 155 5.42 4.85 5.30
CA GLN A 155 4.48 4.55 6.38
C GLN A 155 4.09 3.06 6.40
N ARG A 156 3.78 2.48 5.22
CA ARG A 156 3.51 1.05 5.05
C ARG A 156 4.66 0.17 5.52
N GLU A 157 5.89 0.53 5.16
CA GLU A 157 7.07 -0.23 5.57
C GLU A 157 7.20 -0.28 7.09
N LYS A 158 7.09 0.89 7.76
CA LYS A 158 7.15 0.98 9.23
C LYS A 158 5.99 0.23 9.88
N PHE A 159 4.78 0.42 9.38
CA PHE A 159 3.58 -0.23 9.89
C PHE A 159 3.69 -1.77 9.78
N TYR A 160 4.00 -2.29 8.59
CA TYR A 160 4.12 -3.74 8.39
C TYR A 160 5.30 -4.36 9.15
N ALA A 161 6.38 -3.61 9.37
CA ALA A 161 7.46 -4.06 10.24
C ALA A 161 6.96 -4.26 11.68
N GLN A 162 6.22 -3.28 12.23
CA GLN A 162 5.64 -3.38 13.58
C GLN A 162 4.59 -4.49 13.66
N ARG A 163 3.68 -4.57 12.70
CA ARG A 163 2.64 -5.63 12.64
C ARG A 163 3.25 -7.03 12.60
N ARG A 164 4.32 -7.23 11.81
CA ARG A 164 5.07 -8.51 11.80
C ARG A 164 5.75 -8.81 13.13
N LYS A 165 6.29 -7.80 13.82
CA LYS A 165 6.85 -7.96 15.17
C LYS A 165 5.80 -8.48 16.14
N VAL A 166 4.59 -7.92 16.11
CA VAL A 166 3.45 -8.37 16.94
C VAL A 166 3.01 -9.80 16.58
N LEU A 167 2.93 -10.13 15.28
CA LEU A 167 2.55 -11.47 14.82
C LEU A 167 3.58 -12.56 15.19
N ALA A 168 4.87 -12.25 15.10
CA ALA A 168 5.95 -13.20 15.41
C ALA A 168 6.33 -13.21 16.91
N GLY A 169 6.01 -12.14 17.64
CA GLY A 169 6.29 -12.00 19.06
C GLY A 169 5.56 -13.06 19.88
N LYS A 170 6.30 -13.73 20.75
CA LYS A 170 5.74 -14.66 21.76
C LYS A 170 5.30 -13.92 23.02
N ASN A 171 6.07 -12.91 23.42
CA ASN A 171 5.79 -12.08 24.59
C ASN A 171 5.86 -10.61 24.17
N LEU A 172 4.78 -9.87 24.42
CA LEU A 172 4.63 -8.44 24.09
C LEU A 172 4.57 -7.56 25.35
N SER A 173 4.79 -8.13 26.55
CA SER A 173 4.66 -7.41 27.82
C SER A 173 5.50 -6.14 27.90
N GLU A 174 6.75 -6.17 27.42
CA GLU A 174 7.61 -4.98 27.38
C GLU A 174 7.04 -3.89 26.46
N ASP A 175 6.51 -4.28 25.30
CA ASP A 175 5.86 -3.33 24.39
C ASP A 175 4.60 -2.74 25.05
N ILE A 176 3.82 -3.54 25.79
CA ILE A 176 2.64 -3.07 26.53
C ILE A 176 3.03 -2.13 27.68
N TYR A 177 4.04 -2.46 28.48
CA TYR A 177 4.53 -1.56 29.53
C TYR A 177 4.98 -0.23 28.93
N TYR A 178 5.73 -0.25 27.84
CA TYR A 178 6.11 0.96 27.13
C TYR A 178 4.89 1.78 26.67
N MET A 179 3.84 1.13 26.15
CA MET A 179 2.59 1.82 25.78
C MET A 179 1.90 2.47 26.98
N ILE A 180 1.86 1.79 28.13
CA ILE A 180 1.31 2.33 29.39
C ILE A 180 2.11 3.57 29.81
N GLU A 181 3.45 3.49 29.82
CA GLU A 181 4.31 4.63 30.16
C GLU A 181 4.04 5.85 29.26
N LYS A 182 3.94 5.63 27.94
CA LYS A 182 3.65 6.69 26.97
C LYS A 182 2.25 7.27 27.14
N GLU A 183 1.27 6.45 27.50
CA GLU A 183 -0.08 6.93 27.78
C GLU A 183 -0.12 7.84 29.01
N ILE A 184 0.59 7.48 30.08
CA ILE A 184 0.70 8.31 31.29
C ILE A 184 1.45 9.62 31.00
N ASP A 185 2.57 9.58 30.28
CA ASP A 185 3.31 10.79 29.89
C ASP A 185 2.43 11.73 29.05
N ARG A 186 1.69 11.18 28.07
CA ARG A 186 0.80 11.96 27.21
C ARG A 186 -0.35 12.58 28.00
N LEU A 187 -0.97 11.82 28.89
CA LEU A 187 -2.03 12.32 29.75
C LEU A 187 -1.50 13.48 30.59
N LEU A 188 -0.37 13.29 31.27
CA LEU A 188 0.20 14.30 32.15
C LEU A 188 0.57 15.58 31.40
N ARG A 189 1.24 15.47 30.23
CA ARG A 189 1.62 16.62 29.39
C ARG A 189 0.45 17.40 28.82
N SER A 190 -0.73 16.79 28.73
CA SER A 190 -1.94 17.48 28.25
C SER A 190 -2.47 18.48 29.27
N TYR A 191 -2.09 18.36 30.54
CA TYR A 191 -2.57 19.22 31.65
C TYR A 191 -1.44 19.96 32.38
N ILE A 192 -0.24 19.37 32.48
CA ILE A 192 0.88 19.92 33.24
C ILE A 192 2.10 20.04 32.33
N ALA A 193 2.59 21.28 32.15
CA ALA A 193 3.88 21.50 31.51
C ALA A 193 5.03 21.06 32.43
N PRO A 194 6.10 20.40 31.92
CA PRO A 194 7.16 19.84 32.77
C PRO A 194 7.88 20.85 33.69
N ASP A 195 7.91 22.12 33.30
CA ASP A 195 8.54 23.24 34.00
C ASP A 195 7.60 23.95 35.00
N LEU A 196 6.30 23.69 34.93
CA LEU A 196 5.28 24.32 35.78
C LEU A 196 5.48 23.97 37.26
N HIS A 197 5.34 24.97 38.13
CA HIS A 197 5.39 24.74 39.57
C HIS A 197 4.01 24.33 40.15
N PRO A 198 3.96 23.51 41.23
CA PRO A 198 2.72 23.01 41.82
C PRO A 198 1.77 24.11 42.30
N GLU A 199 2.32 25.25 42.68
CA GLU A 199 1.55 26.44 43.08
C GLU A 199 0.76 27.05 41.91
N GLU A 200 1.19 26.79 40.68
CA GLU A 200 0.56 27.26 39.44
C GLU A 200 -0.43 26.22 38.87
N TYR A 201 -0.55 25.05 39.48
CA TYR A 201 -1.48 24.03 39.01
C TYR A 201 -2.93 24.47 39.23
N VAL A 202 -3.74 24.36 38.19
CA VAL A 202 -5.17 24.60 38.26
C VAL A 202 -5.85 23.33 38.80
N TYR A 203 -6.53 23.45 39.94
CA TYR A 203 -7.16 22.31 40.60
C TYR A 203 -8.22 21.61 39.73
N GLU A 204 -9.00 22.37 38.94
CA GLU A 204 -9.99 21.83 38.00
C GLU A 204 -9.34 20.98 36.88
N ASP A 205 -8.17 21.40 36.39
CA ASP A 205 -7.41 20.66 35.38
C ASP A 205 -6.87 19.36 35.97
N LEU A 206 -6.34 19.38 37.19
CA LEU A 206 -5.91 18.17 37.90
C LEU A 206 -7.07 17.20 38.15
N GLN A 207 -8.25 17.72 38.51
CA GLN A 207 -9.45 16.89 38.66
C GLN A 207 -9.84 16.21 37.34
N THR A 208 -9.76 16.94 36.23
CA THR A 208 -10.07 16.41 34.90
C THR A 208 -9.05 15.36 34.47
N MET A 209 -7.76 15.64 34.67
CA MET A 209 -6.67 14.68 34.44
C MET A 209 -6.87 13.37 35.21
N ILE A 210 -7.22 13.44 36.50
CA ILE A 210 -7.47 12.25 37.33
C ILE A 210 -8.71 11.48 36.84
N LYS A 211 -9.78 12.16 36.43
CA LYS A 211 -10.96 11.50 35.83
C LYS A 211 -10.60 10.78 34.53
N GLU A 212 -9.77 11.38 33.69
CA GLU A 212 -9.29 10.73 32.46
C GLU A 212 -8.38 9.54 32.77
N LEU A 213 -7.50 9.66 33.77
CA LEU A 213 -6.71 8.53 34.27
C LEU A 213 -7.61 7.36 34.69
N HIS A 214 -8.67 7.62 35.45
CA HIS A 214 -9.63 6.58 35.89
C HIS A 214 -10.41 5.99 34.72
N SER A 215 -10.71 6.79 33.69
CA SER A 215 -11.34 6.28 32.47
C SER A 215 -10.41 5.32 31.72
N ILE A 216 -9.12 5.66 31.61
CA ILE A 216 -8.12 4.83 30.93
C ILE A 216 -7.81 3.57 31.75
N ILE A 217 -7.58 3.74 33.06
CA ILE A 217 -7.17 2.71 34.01
C ILE A 217 -8.14 2.71 35.21
N PRO A 218 -9.28 2.00 35.12
CA PRO A 218 -10.27 1.93 36.20
C PRO A 218 -9.72 1.43 37.54
N GLN A 219 -8.68 0.61 37.50
CA GLN A 219 -7.97 0.05 38.66
C GLN A 219 -7.31 1.14 39.52
N LEU A 220 -7.05 2.33 38.97
CA LEU A 220 -6.47 3.47 39.70
C LEU A 220 -7.51 4.42 40.30
N SER A 221 -8.77 3.98 40.43
CA SER A 221 -9.86 4.78 41.02
C SER A 221 -9.59 5.30 42.44
N SER A 222 -8.64 4.69 43.18
CA SER A 222 -8.21 5.14 44.50
C SER A 222 -7.36 6.41 44.47
N VAL A 223 -6.68 6.71 43.35
CA VAL A 223 -5.80 7.88 43.21
C VAL A 223 -6.63 9.16 43.19
N GLN A 224 -6.26 10.13 44.05
CA GLN A 224 -6.93 11.41 44.18
C GLN A 224 -6.01 12.58 43.80
N VAL A 225 -6.59 13.76 43.58
CA VAL A 225 -5.81 14.98 43.30
C VAL A 225 -4.83 15.30 44.43
N SER A 226 -5.18 15.00 45.68
CA SER A 226 -4.29 15.17 46.84
C SER A 226 -2.98 14.40 46.74
N ASP A 227 -2.96 13.31 45.99
CA ASP A 227 -1.78 12.45 45.83
C ASP A 227 -0.73 13.04 44.87
N VAL A 228 -1.11 14.04 44.07
CA VAL A 228 -0.30 14.61 42.99
C VAL A 228 -0.14 16.14 43.07
N GLN A 229 -1.09 16.86 43.67
CA GLN A 229 -1.16 18.33 43.62
C GLN A 229 0.07 19.08 44.14
N ASN A 230 0.88 18.46 45.02
CA ASN A 230 2.07 19.09 45.62
C ASN A 230 3.39 18.62 44.97
N LEU A 231 3.31 17.79 43.94
CA LEU A 231 4.47 17.17 43.31
C LEU A 231 4.82 17.87 41.99
N ARG A 232 6.11 17.89 41.66
CA ARG A 232 6.57 18.32 40.32
C ARG A 232 6.21 17.26 39.27
N PHE A 233 6.26 17.63 38.00
CA PHE A 233 5.94 16.75 36.86
C PHE A 233 6.60 15.37 36.97
N GLU A 234 7.93 15.30 37.11
CA GLU A 234 8.66 14.03 37.09
C GLU A 234 8.26 13.08 38.22
N PRO A 235 8.16 13.52 39.50
CA PRO A 235 7.60 12.69 40.56
C PRO A 235 6.15 12.22 40.34
N ILE A 236 5.29 13.04 39.72
CA ILE A 236 3.92 12.62 39.37
C ILE A 236 3.97 11.53 38.31
N TYR A 237 4.76 11.75 37.26
CA TYR A 237 4.95 10.80 36.17
C TYR A 237 5.41 9.45 36.70
N ASP A 238 6.51 9.41 37.47
CA ASP A 238 7.04 8.17 38.03
C ASP A 238 6.05 7.47 38.95
N LYS A 239 5.34 8.23 39.81
CA LYS A 239 4.33 7.66 40.70
C LYS A 239 3.18 7.02 39.93
N LEU A 240 2.59 7.75 38.97
CA LEU A 240 1.46 7.25 38.18
C LEU A 240 1.88 6.09 37.28
N LYS A 241 3.07 6.17 36.70
CA LYS A 241 3.68 5.12 35.89
C LYS A 241 3.82 3.81 36.68
N THR A 242 4.44 3.87 37.86
CA THR A 242 4.61 2.68 38.72
C THR A 242 3.25 2.11 39.12
N LEU A 243 2.32 2.95 39.55
CA LEU A 243 0.97 2.50 39.91
C LEU A 243 0.24 1.84 38.74
N ALA A 244 0.35 2.40 37.52
CA ALA A 244 -0.27 1.83 36.33
C ALA A 244 0.32 0.46 35.96
N ILE A 245 1.64 0.31 36.01
CA ILE A 245 2.31 -0.97 35.75
C ILE A 245 1.93 -2.01 36.80
N ASP A 246 1.93 -1.63 38.09
CA ASP A 246 1.55 -2.53 39.17
C ASP A 246 0.08 -2.94 39.07
N ALA A 247 -0.81 -2.01 38.71
CA ALA A 247 -2.22 -2.31 38.46
C ALA A 247 -2.39 -3.28 37.28
N TYR A 248 -1.59 -3.16 36.21
CA TYR A 248 -1.62 -4.09 35.10
C TYR A 248 -1.14 -5.49 35.51
N ARG A 249 -0.07 -5.56 36.31
CA ARG A 249 0.45 -6.83 36.82
C ARG A 249 -0.55 -7.56 37.72
N GLN A 250 -1.20 -6.81 38.62
CA GLN A 250 -2.29 -7.35 39.46
C GLN A 250 -3.46 -7.82 38.60
N HIS A 251 -3.80 -7.06 37.56
CA HIS A 251 -4.84 -7.46 36.62
C HIS A 251 -4.50 -8.77 35.89
N GLU A 252 -3.25 -8.96 35.45
CA GLU A 252 -2.77 -10.23 34.86
C GLU A 252 -2.92 -11.40 35.85
N GLU A 253 -2.54 -11.22 37.12
CA GLU A 253 -2.70 -12.24 38.16
C GLU A 253 -4.17 -12.60 38.41
N GLU A 254 -5.05 -11.59 38.59
CA GLU A 254 -6.48 -11.79 38.81
C GLU A 254 -7.12 -12.57 37.66
N VAL A 255 -6.78 -12.19 36.43
CA VAL A 255 -7.30 -12.82 35.23
C VAL A 255 -6.83 -14.25 35.07
N ILE A 256 -5.55 -14.53 35.32
CA ILE A 256 -5.00 -15.89 35.23
C ILE A 256 -5.60 -16.78 36.32
N ASN A 257 -5.74 -16.25 37.55
CA ASN A 257 -6.41 -16.95 38.63
C ASN A 257 -7.86 -17.31 38.25
N PHE A 258 -8.60 -16.35 37.68
CA PHE A 258 -9.96 -16.60 37.18
C PHE A 258 -9.97 -17.64 36.05
N TYR A 259 -9.08 -17.53 35.06
CA TYR A 259 -8.97 -18.51 33.97
C TYR A 259 -8.72 -19.92 34.51
N ASN A 260 -7.76 -20.08 35.43
CA ASN A 260 -7.42 -21.36 36.05
C ASN A 260 -8.59 -21.93 36.87
N GLN A 261 -9.33 -21.07 37.58
CA GLN A 261 -10.53 -21.47 38.32
C GLN A 261 -11.62 -21.96 37.39
N VAL A 262 -11.82 -21.34 36.22
CA VAL A 262 -12.85 -21.79 35.29
C VAL A 262 -12.41 -23.04 34.54
N ILE A 263 -11.20 -23.08 33.98
CA ILE A 263 -10.75 -24.23 33.18
C ILE A 263 -10.73 -25.52 34.01
N SER A 264 -10.33 -25.47 35.29
CA SER A 264 -10.33 -26.64 36.18
C SER A 264 -11.73 -27.21 36.46
N GLN A 265 -12.80 -26.43 36.26
CA GLN A 265 -14.17 -26.92 36.35
C GLN A 265 -14.61 -27.71 35.12
N TYR A 266 -14.05 -27.41 33.95
CA TYR A 266 -14.42 -28.03 32.67
C TYR A 266 -13.45 -29.15 32.26
N ASP A 267 -12.16 -28.95 32.47
CA ASP A 267 -11.09 -29.90 32.17
C ASP A 267 -10.12 -30.00 33.36
N PRO A 268 -10.31 -30.98 34.25
CA PRO A 268 -9.40 -31.22 35.38
C PRO A 268 -7.97 -31.61 34.96
N SER A 269 -7.74 -31.97 33.70
CA SER A 269 -6.42 -32.33 33.16
C SER A 269 -5.66 -31.13 32.56
N ALA A 270 -6.31 -29.98 32.42
CA ALA A 270 -5.68 -28.78 31.88
C ALA A 270 -4.56 -28.25 32.79
N GLU A 271 -3.40 -27.95 32.21
CA GLU A 271 -2.27 -27.38 32.94
C GLU A 271 -2.59 -25.93 33.38
N PRO A 272 -2.44 -25.61 34.69
CA PRO A 272 -2.70 -24.27 35.17
C PRO A 272 -1.70 -23.28 34.58
N GLN A 273 -2.22 -22.16 34.11
CA GLN A 273 -1.43 -21.07 33.56
C GLN A 273 -0.73 -20.30 34.69
N VAL A 274 0.46 -19.79 34.42
CA VAL A 274 1.27 -19.04 35.41
C VAL A 274 1.35 -17.58 35.00
N ALA A 275 1.14 -16.68 35.96
CA ALA A 275 1.31 -15.25 35.74
C ALA A 275 2.76 -14.89 35.39
N PHE A 276 2.92 -13.91 34.49
CA PHE A 276 4.20 -13.41 34.02
C PHE A 276 5.06 -14.41 33.25
N SER A 277 4.52 -15.56 32.85
CA SER A 277 5.20 -16.47 31.94
C SER A 277 5.21 -15.93 30.51
N ASP A 278 6.16 -16.41 29.70
CA ASP A 278 6.27 -16.05 28.27
C ASP A 278 5.14 -16.65 27.41
N ASN A 279 4.40 -17.61 27.96
CA ASN A 279 3.30 -18.27 27.27
C ASN A 279 2.14 -18.46 28.25
N ASN A 280 1.23 -17.49 28.24
CA ASN A 280 -0.03 -17.56 28.96
C ASN A 280 -1.15 -16.93 28.12
N VAL A 281 -2.39 -17.08 28.62
CA VAL A 281 -3.58 -16.60 27.92
C VAL A 281 -3.59 -15.07 27.78
N ILE A 282 -2.98 -14.34 28.72
CA ILE A 282 -2.83 -12.88 28.64
C ILE A 282 -1.92 -12.47 27.47
N ARG A 283 -0.82 -13.17 27.18
CA ARG A 283 0.04 -12.85 26.02
C ARG A 283 -0.71 -12.98 24.70
N ASN A 284 -1.57 -13.98 24.57
CA ASN A 284 -2.43 -14.13 23.40
C ASN A 284 -3.47 -13.01 23.33
N LEU A 285 -4.07 -12.66 24.48
CA LEU A 285 -5.02 -11.55 24.55
C LEU A 285 -4.39 -10.20 24.20
N GLU A 286 -3.20 -9.91 24.70
CA GLU A 286 -2.40 -8.73 24.36
C GLU A 286 -2.18 -8.62 22.86
N LYS A 287 -1.77 -9.73 22.25
CA LYS A 287 -1.55 -9.83 20.81
C LYS A 287 -2.83 -9.60 20.02
N ASP A 288 -3.93 -10.25 20.39
CA ASP A 288 -5.20 -10.15 19.68
C ASP A 288 -5.81 -8.74 19.76
N ILE A 289 -5.79 -8.13 20.95
CA ILE A 289 -6.25 -6.76 21.16
C ILE A 289 -5.38 -5.79 20.35
N LEU A 290 -4.05 -5.89 20.47
CA LEU A 290 -3.14 -4.99 19.78
C LEU A 290 -3.30 -5.11 18.26
N LEU A 291 -3.35 -6.32 17.70
CA LEU A 291 -3.54 -6.52 16.26
C LEU A 291 -4.87 -5.94 15.78
N ARG A 292 -5.95 -6.16 16.53
CA ARG A 292 -7.27 -5.61 16.19
C ARG A 292 -7.26 -4.09 16.18
N VAL A 293 -6.66 -3.46 17.19
CA VAL A 293 -6.54 -1.99 17.27
C VAL A 293 -5.67 -1.45 16.13
N VAL A 294 -4.51 -2.05 15.90
CA VAL A 294 -3.56 -1.70 14.83
C VAL A 294 -4.23 -1.77 13.46
N ASP A 295 -4.92 -2.87 13.14
CA ASP A 295 -5.55 -3.05 11.83
C ASP A 295 -6.71 -2.08 11.61
N ASN A 296 -7.56 -1.84 12.63
CA ASN A 296 -8.64 -0.85 12.54
C ASN A 296 -8.11 0.57 12.31
N LYS A 297 -7.13 1.01 13.12
CA LYS A 297 -6.54 2.36 13.01
C LYS A 297 -5.81 2.57 11.70
N TRP A 298 -5.21 1.53 11.14
CA TRP A 298 -4.59 1.58 9.82
C TRP A 298 -5.60 1.78 8.70
N ILE A 299 -6.74 1.09 8.75
CA ILE A 299 -7.82 1.27 7.77
C ILE A 299 -8.34 2.71 7.79
N ASP A 300 -8.60 3.25 8.99
CA ASP A 300 -9.02 4.64 9.16
C ASP A 300 -7.96 5.62 8.63
N HIS A 301 -6.68 5.34 8.88
CA HIS A 301 -5.57 6.14 8.37
C HIS A 301 -5.48 6.12 6.84
N LEU A 302 -5.64 4.97 6.20
CA LEU A 302 -5.69 4.88 4.73
C LEU A 302 -6.81 5.74 4.16
N HIS A 303 -8.00 5.70 4.76
CA HIS A 303 -9.12 6.53 4.36
C HIS A 303 -8.82 8.04 4.52
N ASN A 304 -8.23 8.44 5.65
CA ASN A 304 -7.84 9.82 5.89
C ASN A 304 -6.79 10.32 4.90
N ILE A 305 -5.84 9.46 4.50
CA ILE A 305 -4.83 9.79 3.49
C ILE A 305 -5.47 9.96 2.11
N ASP A 306 -6.41 9.10 1.72
CA ASP A 306 -7.11 9.22 0.44
C ASP A 306 -7.87 10.55 0.36
N MET A 307 -8.61 10.90 1.43
CA MET A 307 -9.28 12.20 1.53
C MET A 307 -8.29 13.38 1.49
N LEU A 308 -7.15 13.26 2.19
CA LEU A 308 -6.10 14.28 2.17
C LEU A 308 -5.56 14.48 0.75
N ARG A 309 -5.30 13.39 0.02
CA ARG A 309 -4.78 13.42 -1.34
C ARG A 309 -5.74 14.10 -2.31
N GLU A 310 -7.04 13.86 -2.20
CA GLU A 310 -8.05 14.53 -3.02
C GLU A 310 -8.15 16.03 -2.71
N GLY A 311 -8.06 16.42 -1.44
CA GLY A 311 -8.19 17.81 -1.00
C GLY A 311 -6.94 18.67 -1.15
N ILE A 312 -5.74 18.09 -1.10
CA ILE A 312 -4.49 18.85 -0.98
C ILE A 312 -4.18 19.71 -2.21
N GLY A 313 -4.71 19.35 -3.38
CA GLY A 313 -4.56 20.13 -4.62
C GLY A 313 -5.06 21.57 -4.48
N LEU A 314 -6.05 21.82 -3.61
CA LEU A 314 -6.57 23.15 -3.34
C LEU A 314 -5.57 24.07 -2.61
N ARG A 315 -4.56 23.52 -1.94
CA ARG A 315 -3.49 24.31 -1.29
C ARG A 315 -2.65 25.09 -2.30
N ALA A 316 -2.60 24.64 -3.56
CA ALA A 316 -1.90 25.35 -4.63
C ALA A 316 -2.44 26.77 -4.85
N TYR A 317 -3.73 27.02 -4.60
CA TYR A 317 -4.32 28.37 -4.68
C TYR A 317 -3.70 29.35 -3.67
N GLY A 318 -3.21 28.83 -2.54
CA GLY A 318 -2.52 29.61 -1.50
C GLY A 318 -1.02 29.79 -1.74
N GLN A 319 -0.51 29.50 -2.95
CA GLN A 319 0.92 29.53 -3.30
C GLN A 319 1.79 28.61 -2.43
N LYS A 320 1.18 27.58 -1.84
CA LYS A 320 1.89 26.51 -1.14
C LYS A 320 2.07 25.31 -2.06
N ASP A 321 3.21 24.65 -1.95
CA ASP A 321 3.46 23.39 -2.66
C ASP A 321 2.58 22.27 -2.05
N PRO A 322 1.63 21.70 -2.82
CA PRO A 322 0.76 20.64 -2.32
C PRO A 322 1.52 19.40 -1.83
N LEU A 323 2.65 19.05 -2.43
CA LEU A 323 3.42 17.87 -2.05
C LEU A 323 4.08 18.06 -0.68
N ILE A 324 4.57 19.26 -0.38
CA ILE A 324 5.17 19.57 0.92
C ILE A 324 4.10 19.56 2.01
N GLU A 325 2.95 20.19 1.77
CA GLU A 325 1.85 20.20 2.72
C GLU A 325 1.29 18.79 2.93
N TYR A 326 1.15 17.99 1.86
CA TYR A 326 0.76 16.58 1.95
C TYR A 326 1.73 15.79 2.83
N LYS A 327 3.04 15.91 2.60
CA LYS A 327 4.05 15.21 3.41
C LYS A 327 3.95 15.54 4.90
N ARG A 328 3.73 16.82 5.22
CA ARG A 328 3.58 17.29 6.59
C ARG A 328 2.30 16.75 7.23
N GLU A 329 1.14 16.98 6.59
CA GLU A 329 -0.15 16.55 7.12
C GLU A 329 -0.23 15.01 7.22
N ALA A 330 0.30 14.27 6.24
CA ALA A 330 0.36 12.81 6.27
C ALA A 330 1.26 12.28 7.40
N TYR A 331 2.37 12.97 7.73
CA TYR A 331 3.23 12.62 8.85
C TYR A 331 2.52 12.86 10.19
N ASP A 332 1.83 13.98 10.33
CA ASP A 332 1.06 14.31 11.54
C ASP A 332 -0.08 13.30 11.77
N LEU A 333 -0.80 12.93 10.70
CA LEU A 333 -1.82 11.87 10.75
C LEU A 333 -1.23 10.51 11.16
N PHE A 334 -0.07 10.14 10.61
CA PHE A 334 0.60 8.89 10.96
C PHE A 334 1.01 8.84 12.42
N ASN A 335 1.62 9.92 12.95
CA ASN A 335 1.98 9.98 14.36
C ASN A 335 0.75 9.94 15.27
N LYS A 336 -0.32 10.66 14.90
CA LYS A 336 -1.59 10.62 15.61
C LYS A 336 -2.15 9.21 15.66
N MET A 337 -2.18 8.50 14.54
CA MET A 337 -2.60 7.10 14.48
C MET A 337 -1.76 6.22 15.41
N MET A 338 -0.43 6.37 15.40
CA MET A 338 0.46 5.61 16.30
C MET A 338 0.15 5.88 17.78
N TYR A 339 -0.11 7.12 18.15
CA TYR A 339 -0.52 7.49 19.51
C TYR A 339 -1.88 6.92 19.89
N GLU A 340 -2.85 6.95 18.98
CA GLU A 340 -4.17 6.36 19.21
C GLU A 340 -4.10 4.84 19.37
N ILE A 341 -3.27 4.15 18.59
CA ILE A 341 -3.03 2.71 18.75
C ILE A 341 -2.55 2.40 20.16
N GLN A 342 -1.57 3.13 20.68
CA GLN A 342 -1.04 2.92 22.03
C GLN A 342 -2.12 3.12 23.09
N GLY A 343 -2.83 4.25 23.03
CA GLY A 343 -3.84 4.58 24.03
C GLY A 343 -5.06 3.66 24.00
N ASP A 344 -5.55 3.31 22.81
CA ASP A 344 -6.69 2.40 22.68
C ASP A 344 -6.32 0.97 23.09
N THR A 345 -5.10 0.51 22.79
CA THR A 345 -4.59 -0.79 23.28
C THR A 345 -4.58 -0.83 24.81
N VAL A 346 -4.01 0.19 25.46
CA VAL A 346 -3.97 0.30 26.93
C VAL A 346 -5.38 0.28 27.52
N LYS A 347 -6.28 1.12 27.00
CA LYS A 347 -7.68 1.18 27.45
C LYS A 347 -8.39 -0.16 27.30
N HIS A 348 -8.21 -0.84 26.16
CA HIS A 348 -8.83 -2.13 25.92
C HIS A 348 -8.30 -3.19 26.87
N LEU A 349 -6.99 -3.24 27.11
CA LEU A 349 -6.37 -4.20 28.02
C LEU A 349 -6.90 -4.06 29.45
N PHE A 350 -6.91 -2.85 30.01
CA PHE A 350 -7.41 -2.62 31.38
C PHE A 350 -8.91 -2.86 31.55
N ARG A 351 -9.70 -2.76 30.48
CA ARG A 351 -11.15 -2.96 30.51
C ARG A 351 -11.57 -4.39 30.16
N THR A 352 -10.66 -5.18 29.60
CA THR A 352 -11.01 -6.53 29.16
C THR A 352 -11.30 -7.39 30.38
N LYS A 353 -12.47 -8.01 30.39
CA LYS A 353 -12.83 -9.03 31.36
C LYS A 353 -12.97 -10.34 30.62
N PHE A 354 -12.43 -11.41 31.20
CA PHE A 354 -12.60 -12.74 30.62
C PHE A 354 -14.07 -13.14 30.64
N GLY A 355 -14.63 -13.35 29.45
CA GLY A 355 -15.92 -14.00 29.25
C GLY A 355 -15.67 -15.28 28.47
N ILE A 356 -16.06 -16.42 29.03
CA ILE A 356 -15.96 -17.70 28.33
C ILE A 356 -17.27 -17.94 27.59
N GLN A 357 -17.20 -17.99 26.27
CA GLN A 357 -18.31 -18.41 25.42
C GLN A 357 -18.14 -19.91 25.16
N VAL A 358 -18.89 -20.73 25.90
CA VAL A 358 -18.89 -22.18 25.68
C VAL A 358 -19.71 -22.47 24.43
N ILE A 359 -19.03 -22.88 23.36
CA ILE A 359 -19.69 -23.49 22.20
C ILE A 359 -19.92 -24.94 22.57
N ALA A 360 -21.16 -25.30 22.91
CA ALA A 360 -21.52 -26.71 23.04
C ALA A 360 -21.29 -27.39 21.68
N PRO A 361 -20.75 -28.63 21.63
CA PRO A 361 -20.64 -29.36 20.39
C PRO A 361 -22.03 -29.45 19.75
N SER A 362 -22.15 -29.00 18.50
CA SER A 362 -23.37 -29.21 17.71
C SER A 362 -23.58 -30.70 17.53
N ASP A 363 -24.83 -31.16 17.66
CA ASP A 363 -25.24 -32.56 17.48
C ASP A 363 -24.86 -33.18 16.10
N ASP A 364 -24.30 -32.40 15.18
CA ASP A 364 -23.82 -32.86 13.87
C ASP A 364 -22.46 -33.60 13.90
N ASP A 365 -21.71 -33.59 15.02
CA ASP A 365 -20.43 -34.31 15.15
C ASP A 365 -20.57 -35.73 15.76
N ILE A 366 -21.79 -36.22 16.02
CA ILE A 366 -22.05 -37.57 16.57
C ILE A 366 -22.82 -38.49 15.59
N ALA A 367 -23.04 -38.09 14.33
CA ALA A 367 -23.72 -38.93 13.34
C ALA A 367 -22.79 -39.76 12.44
#